data_AF-A0A2U1S3F7-F1
#
_entry.id   AF-A0A2U1S3F7-F1
#
_cell.length_a   1.000
_cell.length_b   1.000
_cell.length_c   1.000
_cell.angle_alpha   90.00
_cell.angle_beta   90.00
_cell.angle_gamma   90.00
#
_symmetry.space_group_name_H-M   'P 1'
#
loop_
_entity.id
_entity.type
_entity.pdbx_description
1 polymer ?
#
loop_
_entity_poly.entity_id
_entity_poly.type
_entity_poly.pdbx_seq_one_letter_code
_entity_poly.pdbx_strand_id
1 'polypeptide(L)'
;GITPAMAAKMVGVGSAYGGAFVDSEGKPLDGSKTYKIHLPPNIPAKNFWSFVVYDNQTRSMLQTDQQFPSIGSQKKGIVINPDTSVDVWFGPTAPAGHEANWVQTVPGKGWSVLIRIYGPLQPWFDKTWKPGEIELVK
;
A
#
# COMPACT_ATOMS: atom_id res chain seq x y z
N GLY A 1 -18.80 5.43 7.62
CA GLY A 1 -19.12 6.88 7.64
C GLY A 1 -17.86 7.67 7.35
N ILE A 2 -17.96 8.72 6.54
CA ILE A 2 -16.86 9.67 6.29
C ILE A 2 -16.96 10.77 7.34
N THR A 3 -15.91 10.99 8.13
CA THR A 3 -15.80 12.12 9.03
C THR A 3 -15.20 13.30 8.26
N PRO A 4 -15.51 14.56 8.60
CA PRO A 4 -14.93 15.73 7.93
C PRO A 4 -13.39 15.71 7.89
N ALA A 5 -12.75 15.12 8.90
CA ALA A 5 -11.30 14.93 8.98
C ALA A 5 -10.72 13.98 7.90
N MET A 6 -11.54 13.14 7.26
CA MET A 6 -11.10 12.29 6.14
C MET A 6 -11.09 13.03 4.79
N ALA A 7 -11.78 14.16 4.68
CA ALA A 7 -11.88 14.94 3.44
C ALA A 7 -11.19 16.32 3.54
N ALA A 8 -11.07 16.89 4.74
CA ALA A 8 -10.42 18.17 4.97
C ALA A 8 -8.88 18.07 4.90
N LYS A 9 -8.23 19.04 4.25
CA LYS A 9 -6.77 19.19 4.25
C LYS A 9 -6.30 19.57 5.65
N MET A 10 -5.95 18.58 6.46
CA MET A 10 -5.40 18.76 7.81
C MET A 10 -3.94 18.31 7.81
N VAL A 11 -3.02 19.25 7.57
CA VAL A 11 -1.58 18.95 7.53
C VAL A 11 -1.11 18.45 8.89
N GLY A 12 -0.51 17.26 8.90
CA GLY A 12 0.05 16.63 10.11
C GLY A 12 -0.99 16.06 11.08
N VAL A 13 -2.28 16.04 10.73
CA VAL A 13 -3.38 15.56 11.59
C VAL A 13 -4.29 14.62 10.80
N GLY A 14 -4.88 13.63 11.47
CA GLY A 14 -5.81 12.70 10.86
C GLY A 14 -5.13 11.72 9.90
N SER A 15 -5.82 11.38 8.81
CA SER A 15 -5.39 10.36 7.85
C SER A 15 -5.84 10.71 6.45
N ALA A 16 -4.97 10.51 5.46
CA ALA A 16 -5.33 10.58 4.05
C ALA A 16 -5.21 9.19 3.39
N TYR A 17 -5.96 9.00 2.32
CA TYR A 17 -6.12 7.70 1.66
C TYR A 17 -5.87 7.85 0.17
N GLY A 18 -5.14 6.91 -0.42
CA GLY A 18 -5.04 6.70 -1.87
C GLY A 18 -5.45 5.27 -2.19
N GLY A 19 -6.10 5.04 -3.33
CA GLY A 19 -6.53 3.71 -3.75
C GLY A 19 -5.99 3.34 -5.11
N ALA A 20 -5.62 2.08 -5.27
CA ALA A 20 -5.22 1.49 -6.54
C ALA A 20 -6.05 0.23 -6.82
N PHE A 21 -6.50 0.10 -8.07
CA PHE A 21 -7.40 -0.95 -8.55
C PHE A 21 -6.84 -1.68 -9.78
N VAL A 22 -5.80 -1.11 -10.38
CA VAL A 22 -5.14 -1.61 -11.60
C VAL A 22 -3.62 -1.47 -11.43
N ASP A 23 -2.88 -2.22 -12.23
CA ASP A 23 -1.43 -2.08 -12.39
C ASP A 23 -1.06 -0.91 -13.32
N SER A 24 0.26 -0.71 -13.51
CA SER A 24 0.85 0.33 -14.36
C SER A 24 0.47 0.21 -15.85
N GLU A 25 -0.03 -0.95 -16.28
CA GLU A 25 -0.53 -1.19 -17.64
C GLU A 25 -2.07 -1.04 -17.72
N GLY A 26 -2.73 -0.64 -16.62
CA GLY A 26 -4.18 -0.48 -16.54
C GLY A 26 -4.95 -1.79 -16.42
N LYS A 27 -4.27 -2.91 -16.12
CA LYS A 27 -4.90 -4.22 -15.96
C LYS A 27 -5.38 -4.41 -14.51
N PRO A 28 -6.54 -5.06 -14.29
CA PRO A 28 -6.99 -5.41 -12.95
C PRO A 28 -5.95 -6.24 -12.19
N LEU A 29 -5.80 -5.95 -10.90
CA LEU A 29 -4.86 -6.66 -10.02
C LEU A 29 -5.34 -8.10 -9.76
N ASP A 30 -4.55 -9.05 -10.27
CA ASP A 30 -4.79 -10.50 -10.18
C ASP A 30 -4.02 -11.12 -9.01
N GLY A 31 -4.71 -11.73 -8.05
CA GLY A 31 -4.11 -12.31 -6.84
C GLY A 31 -3.23 -13.54 -7.07
N SER A 32 -3.17 -14.09 -8.28
CA SER A 32 -2.22 -15.14 -8.65
C SER A 32 -0.84 -14.62 -9.05
N LYS A 33 -0.70 -13.31 -9.25
CA LYS A 33 0.53 -12.67 -9.74
C LYS A 33 1.24 -11.90 -8.64
N THR A 34 2.52 -11.63 -8.89
CA THR A 34 3.37 -10.82 -8.01
C THR A 34 3.49 -9.40 -8.55
N TYR A 35 3.30 -8.42 -7.68
CA TYR A 35 3.42 -7.00 -7.98
C TYR A 35 4.34 -6.31 -6.98
N LYS A 36 4.87 -5.17 -7.41
CA LYS A 36 5.70 -4.28 -6.61
C LYS A 36 5.13 -2.87 -6.68
N ILE A 37 5.19 -2.15 -5.57
CA ILE A 37 5.05 -0.68 -5.57
C ILE A 37 6.27 -0.08 -4.88
N HIS A 38 6.81 0.96 -5.49
CA HIS A 38 7.93 1.73 -4.92
C HIS A 38 7.39 2.97 -4.22
N LEU A 39 7.70 3.16 -2.94
CA LEU A 39 7.47 4.39 -2.20
C LEU A 39 8.75 5.24 -2.24
N PRO A 40 8.78 6.35 -2.98
CA PRO A 40 9.95 7.22 -3.04
C PRO A 40 10.34 7.74 -1.65
N PRO A 41 11.60 8.16 -1.44
CA PRO A 41 12.04 8.71 -0.17
C PRO A 41 11.22 9.94 0.25
N ASN A 42 11.34 10.32 1.53
CA ASN A 42 10.56 11.40 2.13
C ASN A 42 9.04 11.15 2.11
N ILE A 43 8.62 9.93 2.43
CA ILE A 43 7.21 9.55 2.55
C ILE A 43 6.51 10.53 3.51
N PRO A 44 5.47 11.28 3.07
CA PRO A 44 4.90 12.41 3.81
C PRO A 44 3.94 11.96 4.91
N ALA A 45 4.39 11.05 5.77
CA ALA A 45 3.65 10.52 6.91
C ALA A 45 4.32 10.97 8.21
N LYS A 46 3.68 11.86 8.98
CA LYS A 46 4.20 12.29 10.29
C LYS A 46 4.24 11.14 11.29
N ASN A 47 3.25 10.26 11.26
CA ASN A 47 3.10 9.18 12.24
C ASN A 47 3.55 7.85 11.63
N PHE A 48 2.83 7.36 10.61
CA PHE A 48 3.13 6.12 9.91
C PHE A 48 2.33 6.01 8.62
N TRP A 49 2.65 5.03 7.79
CA TRP A 49 1.86 4.66 6.61
C TRP A 49 1.53 3.17 6.62
N SER A 50 0.48 2.78 5.90
CA SER A 50 0.16 1.38 5.66
C SER A 50 -0.55 1.15 4.33
N PHE A 51 -0.35 -0.02 3.76
CA PHE A 51 -1.19 -0.62 2.73
C PHE A 51 -2.12 -1.65 3.37
N VAL A 52 -3.37 -1.69 2.91
CA VAL A 52 -4.34 -2.73 3.25
C VAL A 52 -4.95 -3.27 1.96
N VAL A 53 -4.93 -4.59 1.79
CA VAL A 53 -5.45 -5.30 0.62
C VAL A 53 -6.91 -5.69 0.85
N TYR A 54 -7.74 -5.47 -0.16
CA TYR A 54 -9.17 -5.69 -0.14
C TYR A 54 -9.61 -6.65 -1.24
N ASP A 55 -10.59 -7.47 -0.92
CA ASP A 55 -11.28 -8.33 -1.85
C ASP A 55 -12.28 -7.50 -2.68
N ASN A 56 -12.17 -7.54 -4.01
CA ASN A 56 -12.98 -6.68 -4.89
C ASN A 56 -14.48 -7.02 -4.86
N GLN A 57 -14.84 -8.26 -4.52
CA GLN A 57 -16.23 -8.71 -4.48
C GLN A 57 -16.93 -8.23 -3.22
N THR A 58 -16.28 -8.40 -2.07
CA THR A 58 -16.87 -8.11 -0.75
C THR A 58 -16.53 -6.71 -0.24
N ARG A 59 -15.50 -6.07 -0.80
CA ARG A 59 -14.90 -4.80 -0.33
C ARG A 59 -14.39 -4.88 1.12
N SER A 60 -14.22 -6.10 1.64
CA SER A 60 -13.67 -6.38 2.95
C SER A 60 -12.16 -6.64 2.83
N MET A 61 -11.46 -6.59 3.96
CA MET A 61 -10.04 -6.97 4.01
C MET A 61 -9.87 -8.38 3.43
N LEU A 62 -8.92 -8.54 2.51
CA LEU A 62 -8.69 -9.80 1.82
C LEU A 62 -8.34 -10.89 2.84
N GLN A 63 -9.06 -12.01 2.81
CA GLN A 63 -8.77 -13.12 3.72
C GLN A 63 -7.56 -13.90 3.19
N THR A 64 -6.49 -13.94 3.97
CA THR A 64 -5.20 -14.55 3.66
C THR A 64 -4.74 -15.41 4.83
N ASP A 65 -3.66 -16.18 4.67
CA ASP A 65 -3.05 -16.94 5.79
C ASP A 65 -2.25 -16.02 6.71
N GLN A 66 -1.83 -14.84 6.23
CA GLN A 66 -1.28 -13.79 7.09
C GLN A 66 -2.35 -13.27 8.06
N GLN A 67 -1.95 -13.04 9.32
CA GLN A 67 -2.84 -12.51 10.37
C GLN A 67 -3.55 -11.21 9.94
N PHE A 68 -2.86 -10.37 9.17
CA PHE A 68 -3.43 -9.15 8.61
C PHE A 68 -3.03 -9.02 7.12
N PRO A 69 -3.98 -8.72 6.22
CA PRO A 69 -3.69 -8.44 4.80
C PRO A 69 -3.21 -6.99 4.65
N SER A 70 -2.21 -6.62 5.44
CA SER A 70 -1.70 -5.26 5.54
C SER A 70 -0.22 -5.23 5.82
N ILE A 71 0.42 -4.17 5.35
CA ILE A 71 1.83 -3.90 5.61
C ILE A 71 2.06 -2.40 5.78
N GLY A 72 3.01 -2.00 6.60
CA GLY A 72 3.23 -0.58 6.89
C GLY A 72 4.47 -0.34 7.71
N SER A 73 4.83 0.93 7.89
CA SER A 73 6.08 1.33 8.56
C SER A 73 6.18 0.92 10.03
N GLN A 74 5.07 0.50 10.65
CA GLN A 74 5.08 -0.03 12.02
C GLN A 74 5.33 -1.55 12.09
N LYS A 75 5.38 -2.27 10.97
CA LYS A 75 5.72 -3.69 10.96
C LYS A 75 7.17 -3.85 11.41
N LYS A 76 7.38 -4.63 12.47
CA LYS A 76 8.73 -4.95 12.96
C LYS A 76 9.53 -5.64 11.85
N GLY A 77 10.74 -5.15 11.60
CA GLY A 77 11.63 -5.72 10.60
C GLY A 77 11.33 -5.30 9.15
N ILE A 78 10.50 -4.27 8.93
CA ILE A 78 10.35 -3.69 7.60
C ILE A 78 11.71 -3.23 7.05
N VAL A 79 12.00 -3.58 5.81
CA VAL A 79 13.24 -3.23 5.13
C VAL A 79 13.05 -1.86 4.48
N ILE A 80 13.99 -0.96 4.76
CA ILE A 80 14.07 0.37 4.16
C ILE A 80 15.32 0.39 3.28
N ASN A 81 15.17 0.87 2.05
CA ASN A 81 16.27 0.95 1.10
C ASN A 81 17.31 2.00 1.54
N PRO A 82 18.56 1.95 1.04
CA PRO A 82 19.61 2.89 1.43
C PRO A 82 19.27 4.37 1.18
N ASP A 83 18.47 4.64 0.16
CA ASP A 83 17.98 5.99 -0.18
C ASP A 83 16.78 6.44 0.66
N THR A 84 16.34 5.63 1.63
CA THR A 84 15.14 5.80 2.47
C THR A 84 13.80 5.53 1.78
N SER A 85 13.82 5.04 0.54
CA SER A 85 12.62 4.51 -0.12
C SER A 85 12.18 3.18 0.49
N VAL A 86 10.96 2.76 0.19
CA VAL A 86 10.43 1.46 0.61
C VAL A 86 9.76 0.77 -0.56
N ASP A 87 10.20 -0.44 -0.86
CA ASP A 87 9.52 -1.32 -1.80
C ASP A 87 8.53 -2.22 -1.07
N VAL A 88 7.29 -2.31 -1.57
CA VAL A 88 6.26 -3.19 -1.02
C VAL A 88 5.81 -4.17 -2.10
N TRP A 89 5.69 -5.44 -1.72
CA TRP A 89 5.37 -6.54 -2.61
C TRP A 89 4.01 -7.14 -2.30
N PHE A 90 3.28 -7.52 -3.34
CA PHE A 90 1.98 -8.16 -3.26
C PHE A 90 2.04 -9.45 -4.09
N GLY A 91 1.66 -10.59 -3.54
CA GLY A 91 1.71 -11.84 -4.29
C GLY A 91 1.20 -13.04 -3.49
N PRO A 92 0.89 -14.18 -4.13
CA PRO A 92 0.41 -15.36 -3.42
C PRO A 92 1.47 -15.98 -2.50
N THR A 93 2.74 -15.78 -2.85
CA THR A 93 3.92 -16.17 -2.09
C THR A 93 4.88 -15.00 -1.98
N ALA A 94 5.71 -14.99 -0.94
CA ALA A 94 6.72 -13.97 -0.76
C ALA A 94 7.80 -14.11 -1.86
N PRO A 95 8.17 -13.01 -2.55
CA PRO A 95 9.37 -13.01 -3.39
C PRO A 95 10.61 -13.22 -2.52
N ALA A 96 11.57 -14.03 -3.01
CA ALA A 96 12.78 -14.36 -2.27
C ALA A 96 13.56 -13.10 -1.86
N GLY A 97 13.87 -12.97 -0.57
CA GLY A 97 14.60 -11.82 -0.02
C GLY A 97 13.72 -10.59 0.25
N HIS A 98 12.41 -10.68 0.05
CA HIS A 98 11.45 -9.59 0.24
C HIS A 98 10.30 -9.96 1.20
N GLU A 99 10.46 -11.04 1.97
CA GLU A 99 9.47 -11.57 2.92
C GLU A 99 9.06 -10.53 3.97
N ALA A 100 10.00 -9.67 4.37
CA ALA A 100 9.76 -8.58 5.30
C ALA A 100 8.79 -7.52 4.76
N ASN A 101 8.80 -7.26 3.45
CA ASN A 101 8.06 -6.19 2.78
C ASN A 101 6.90 -6.71 1.91
N TRP A 102 6.43 -7.92 2.18
CA TRP A 102 5.41 -8.58 1.40
C TRP A 102 4.07 -8.71 2.14
N VAL A 103 2.97 -8.58 1.39
CA VAL A 103 1.61 -8.93 1.80
C VAL A 103 1.00 -9.95 0.84
N GLN A 104 0.35 -10.96 1.40
CA GLN A 104 -0.22 -12.07 0.66
C GLN A 104 -1.42 -11.64 -0.17
N THR A 105 -1.52 -12.14 -1.39
CA THR A 105 -2.72 -12.11 -2.24
C THR A 105 -3.22 -13.54 -2.49
N VAL A 106 -4.40 -13.69 -3.10
CA VAL A 106 -5.07 -15.00 -3.21
C VAL A 106 -5.29 -15.35 -4.69
N PRO A 107 -4.74 -16.47 -5.20
CA PRO A 107 -5.01 -16.93 -6.55
C PRO A 107 -6.51 -17.10 -6.81
N GLY A 108 -6.96 -16.73 -8.01
CA GLY A 108 -8.38 -16.77 -8.38
C GLY A 108 -9.22 -15.59 -7.84
N LYS A 109 -8.60 -14.64 -7.12
CA LYS A 109 -9.27 -13.41 -6.66
C LYS A 109 -8.66 -12.15 -7.27
N GLY A 110 -9.52 -11.22 -7.66
CA GLY A 110 -9.10 -9.83 -7.90
C GLY A 110 -9.03 -9.06 -6.58
N TRP A 111 -8.08 -8.14 -6.48
CA TRP A 111 -7.90 -7.31 -5.28
C TRP A 111 -7.75 -5.83 -5.60
N SER A 112 -7.84 -5.02 -4.57
CA SER A 112 -7.53 -3.59 -4.59
C SER A 112 -6.78 -3.24 -3.31
N VAL A 113 -6.10 -2.10 -3.29
CA VAL A 113 -5.30 -1.70 -2.14
C VAL A 113 -5.50 -0.24 -1.84
N LEU A 114 -5.54 0.08 -0.54
CA LEU A 114 -5.50 1.45 -0.07
C LEU A 114 -4.17 1.72 0.62
N ILE A 115 -3.47 2.77 0.19
CA ILE A 115 -2.43 3.40 1.01
C ILE A 115 -3.11 4.36 1.99
N ARG A 116 -2.69 4.29 3.25
CA ARG A 116 -3.10 5.18 4.32
C ARG A 116 -1.89 5.93 4.81
N ILE A 117 -1.98 7.25 4.83
CA ILE A 117 -0.95 8.14 5.37
C ILE A 117 -1.50 8.75 6.65
N TYR A 118 -0.89 8.45 7.80
CA TYR A 118 -1.30 8.95 9.11
C TYR A 118 -0.48 10.19 9.48
N GLY A 119 -1.17 11.29 9.75
CA GLY A 119 -0.57 12.61 9.84
C GLY A 119 0.05 13.07 8.51
N PRO A 120 -0.75 13.13 7.41
CA PRO A 120 -0.24 13.48 6.08
C PRO A 120 0.41 14.87 6.07
N LEU A 121 1.62 14.97 5.54
CA LEU A 121 2.35 16.22 5.40
C LEU A 121 2.02 16.90 4.05
N GLN A 122 2.40 18.18 3.93
CA GLN A 122 2.12 19.01 2.76
C GLN A 122 2.43 18.34 1.40
N PRO A 123 3.55 17.59 1.20
CA PRO A 123 3.86 16.99 -0.10
C PRO A 123 2.82 16.00 -0.62
N TRP A 124 2.05 15.36 0.26
CA TRP A 124 0.93 14.50 -0.12
C TRP A 124 -0.20 15.31 -0.78
N PHE A 125 -0.56 16.45 -0.18
CA PHE A 125 -1.66 17.27 -0.66
C PHE A 125 -1.31 18.07 -1.91
N ASP A 126 -0.05 18.53 -2.00
CA ASP A 126 0.43 19.30 -3.14
C ASP A 126 0.86 18.39 -4.31
N LYS A 127 0.77 17.06 -4.12
CA LYS A 127 1.13 16.02 -5.10
C LYS A 127 2.58 16.11 -5.57
N THR A 128 3.45 16.76 -4.79
CA THR A 128 4.90 16.79 -5.04
C THR A 128 5.59 15.50 -4.60
N TRP A 129 4.92 14.72 -3.75
CA TRP A 129 5.24 13.32 -3.49
C TRP A 129 4.05 12.43 -3.87
N LYS A 130 4.31 11.30 -4.53
CA LYS A 130 3.34 10.25 -4.81
C LYS A 130 4.00 8.88 -4.73
N PRO A 131 3.27 7.82 -4.33
CA PRO A 131 3.75 6.46 -4.54
C PRO A 131 3.96 6.22 -6.04
N GLY A 132 4.86 5.29 -6.38
CA GLY A 132 4.97 4.77 -7.73
C GLY A 132 3.69 4.02 -8.15
N GLU A 133 3.66 3.61 -9.40
CA GLU A 133 2.59 2.73 -9.89
C GLU A 133 2.78 1.30 -9.35
N ILE A 134 1.71 0.51 -9.32
CA ILE A 134 1.82 -0.93 -9.03
C ILE A 134 2.29 -1.63 -10.30
N GLU A 135 3.48 -2.21 -10.26
CA GLU A 135 4.11 -2.86 -11.42
C GLU A 135 4.02 -4.38 -11.28
N LEU A 136 3.67 -5.05 -12.38
CA LEU A 136 3.74 -6.51 -12.47
C LEU A 136 5.21 -6.95 -12.47
N VAL A 137 5.56 -7.88 -11.58
CA VAL A 137 6.88 -8.49 -11.51
C VAL A 137 6.88 -9.70 -12.43
N LYS A 138 7.75 -9.69 -13.45
CA LYS A 138 7.89 -10.76 -14.44
C LYS A 138 8.89 -11.81 -14.01
#